data_AF-A0A6C0KZW5-F1
#
_entry.id   AF-A0A6C0KZW5-F1
#
_cell.length_a   1.000
_cell.length_b   1.000
_cell.length_c   1.000
_cell.angle_alpha   90.00
_cell.angle_beta   90.00
_cell.angle_gamma   90.00
#
_symmetry.space_group_name_H-M   'P 1'
#
loop_
_entity.id
_entity.type
_entity.pdbx_description
1 polymer ?
#
loop_
_entity_poly.entity_id
_entity_poly.type
_entity_poly.pdbx_seq_one_letter_code
_entity_poly.pdbx_strand_id
1 'polypeptide(L)'
;MKTSSKLFGGSHILHLSSPEDKKEILEHLHINTQIQLPEKTRLMKLLSNNNISVLKNGYYAMAVPDDLEIFLYFTKYKNVNRCFLICRQLGAGYTQPKILLLSPNVIDNEIYSETFIEATRVYASDKRFVILMTDIRWFKGRKVSDKNIIERLQCLGELMKDCLKENLNQFPFRLQISTPYEHLNLLEQRLSNLPYKVNRILFVPPLKKQSSILYYPIESKR
;
A
#
# COMPACT_ATOMS: atom_id res chain seq x y z
N MET A 1 -10.34 -4.04 22.58
CA MET A 1 -9.47 -4.67 21.58
C MET A 1 -8.69 -5.81 22.23
N LYS A 2 -9.09 -7.05 21.95
CA LYS A 2 -8.37 -8.26 22.32
C LYS A 2 -7.20 -8.46 21.35
N THR A 3 -5.99 -8.42 21.88
CA THR A 3 -4.77 -8.51 21.07
C THR A 3 -3.86 -9.65 21.52
N SER A 4 -3.06 -10.16 20.58
CA SER A 4 -1.93 -11.05 20.87
C SER A 4 -0.64 -10.48 20.28
N SER A 5 0.48 -10.75 20.93
CA SER A 5 1.79 -10.34 20.42
C SER A 5 2.19 -11.22 19.23
N LYS A 6 2.68 -10.61 18.15
CA LYS A 6 3.29 -11.31 17.00
C LYS A 6 4.57 -10.62 16.57
N LEU A 7 5.53 -11.40 16.10
CA LEU A 7 6.70 -10.86 15.42
C LEU A 7 6.30 -10.32 14.04
N PHE A 8 6.76 -9.12 13.73
CA PHE A 8 6.65 -8.48 12.44
C PHE A 8 7.93 -7.70 12.19
N GLY A 9 8.75 -8.18 11.25
CA GLY A 9 9.98 -7.48 10.91
C GLY A 9 10.98 -7.39 12.07
N GLY A 10 11.03 -8.42 12.94
CA GLY A 10 11.91 -8.46 14.11
C GLY A 10 11.37 -7.73 15.34
N SER A 11 10.27 -6.96 15.23
CA SER A 11 9.63 -6.30 16.36
C SER A 11 8.34 -6.99 16.79
N HIS A 12 8.03 -6.95 18.08
CA HIS A 12 6.73 -7.38 18.59
C HIS A 12 5.67 -6.32 18.29
N ILE A 13 4.61 -6.74 17.61
CA ILE A 13 3.45 -5.91 17.30
C ILE A 13 2.17 -6.58 17.81
N LEU A 14 1.12 -5.79 17.98
CA LEU A 14 -0.17 -6.29 18.45
C LEU A 14 -1.01 -6.76 17.26
N HIS A 15 -1.42 -8.02 17.28
CA HIS A 15 -2.35 -8.62 16.34
C HIS A 15 -3.75 -8.62 16.94
N LEU A 16 -4.71 -8.03 16.22
CA LEU A 16 -6.10 -8.03 16.63
C LEU A 16 -6.68 -9.43 16.42
N SER A 17 -7.06 -10.11 17.50
CA SER A 17 -7.45 -11.53 17.44
C SER A 17 -8.96 -11.77 17.47
N SER A 18 -9.75 -10.84 18.02
CA SER A 18 -11.21 -10.97 18.06
C SER A 18 -11.83 -10.65 16.69
N PRO A 19 -12.69 -11.55 16.15
CA PRO A 19 -13.48 -11.27 14.95
C PRO A 19 -14.41 -10.05 15.08
N GLU A 20 -14.94 -9.82 16.28
CA GLU A 20 -15.83 -8.70 16.60
C GLU A 20 -15.06 -7.37 16.54
N ASP A 21 -13.90 -7.30 17.19
CA ASP A 21 -13.05 -6.10 17.10
C ASP A 21 -12.62 -5.84 15.64
N LYS A 22 -12.27 -6.88 14.87
CA LYS A 22 -11.93 -6.72 13.44
C LYS A 22 -13.11 -6.16 12.66
N LYS A 23 -14.31 -6.69 12.88
CA LYS A 23 -15.54 -6.21 12.23
C LYS A 23 -15.75 -4.73 12.54
N GLU A 24 -15.62 -4.33 13.80
CA GLU A 24 -15.79 -2.94 14.23
C GLU A 24 -14.78 -2.00 13.55
N ILE A 25 -13.51 -2.40 13.43
CA ILE A 25 -12.49 -1.60 12.71
C ILE A 25 -12.80 -1.47 11.22
N LEU A 26 -13.27 -2.54 10.58
CA LEU A 26 -13.63 -2.51 9.15
C LEU A 26 -14.89 -1.67 8.89
N GLU A 27 -15.87 -1.74 9.79
CA GLU A 27 -17.06 -0.86 9.76
C GLU A 27 -16.67 0.60 9.98
N HIS A 28 -15.80 0.88 10.96
CA HIS A 28 -15.25 2.21 11.18
C HIS A 28 -14.56 2.76 9.92
N LEU A 29 -13.71 1.97 9.28
CA LEU A 29 -13.07 2.33 8.03
C LEU A 29 -14.12 2.61 6.94
N HIS A 30 -15.14 1.76 6.81
CA HIS A 30 -16.18 1.92 5.81
C HIS A 30 -17.00 3.20 6.00
N ILE A 31 -17.45 3.49 7.22
CA ILE A 31 -18.22 4.70 7.54
C ILE A 31 -17.42 5.95 7.17
N ASN A 32 -16.14 6.00 7.53
CA ASN A 32 -15.32 7.19 7.36
C ASN A 32 -14.74 7.37 5.96
N THR A 33 -14.57 6.29 5.19
CA THR A 33 -13.87 6.35 3.89
C THR A 33 -14.68 5.86 2.70
N GLN A 34 -15.85 5.26 2.95
CA GLN A 34 -16.70 4.57 1.98
C GLN A 34 -15.98 3.40 1.28
N ILE A 35 -14.85 2.93 1.82
CA ILE A 35 -14.10 1.77 1.32
C ILE A 35 -14.62 0.53 2.04
N GLN A 36 -14.92 -0.53 1.29
CA GLN A 36 -15.29 -1.82 1.84
C GLN A 36 -14.13 -2.80 1.71
N LEU A 37 -13.76 -3.45 2.84
CA LEU A 37 -12.75 -4.49 2.89
C LEU A 37 -13.37 -5.82 3.34
N PRO A 38 -12.86 -6.98 2.88
CA PRO A 38 -11.83 -7.13 1.85
C PRO A 38 -12.30 -6.60 0.49
N GLU A 39 -11.38 -6.04 -0.29
CA GLU A 39 -11.74 -5.50 -1.60
C GLU A 39 -12.12 -6.62 -2.57
N LYS A 40 -13.09 -6.36 -3.44
CA LYS A 40 -13.25 -7.16 -4.65
C LYS A 40 -11.97 -7.01 -5.50
N THR A 41 -11.44 -8.12 -6.01
CA THR A 41 -10.24 -8.12 -6.85
C THR A 41 -10.38 -7.09 -7.96
N ARG A 42 -9.44 -6.15 -8.05
CA ARG A 42 -9.43 -5.18 -9.12
C ARG A 42 -9.15 -5.91 -10.43
N LEU A 43 -10.05 -5.77 -11.40
CA LEU A 43 -9.82 -6.32 -12.73
C LEU A 43 -8.63 -5.62 -13.38
N MET A 44 -7.57 -6.38 -13.62
CA MET A 44 -6.36 -5.95 -14.31
C MET A 44 -6.27 -6.71 -15.63
N LYS A 45 -5.81 -6.05 -16.69
CA LYS A 45 -5.66 -6.67 -18.01
C LYS A 45 -4.21 -6.98 -18.28
N LEU A 46 -3.93 -8.15 -18.84
CA LEU A 46 -2.59 -8.49 -19.31
C LEU A 46 -2.19 -7.51 -20.41
N LEU A 47 -0.99 -6.95 -20.33
CA LEU A 47 -0.41 -6.14 -21.38
C LEU A 47 -0.12 -7.02 -22.61
N SER A 48 -0.56 -6.58 -23.78
CA SER A 48 -0.33 -7.26 -25.05
C SER A 48 -0.25 -6.27 -26.20
N ASN A 49 0.15 -6.73 -27.39
CA ASN A 49 0.21 -5.91 -28.60
C ASN A 49 -1.12 -5.22 -28.93
N ASN A 50 -2.25 -5.81 -28.51
CA ASN A 50 -3.58 -5.28 -28.79
C ASN A 50 -3.96 -4.08 -27.91
N ASN A 51 -3.29 -3.89 -26.76
CA ASN A 51 -3.63 -2.83 -25.81
C ASN A 51 -2.43 -1.93 -25.44
N ILE A 52 -1.21 -2.24 -25.89
CA ILE A 52 0.00 -1.46 -25.56
C ILE A 52 -0.08 0.00 -26.00
N SER A 53 -0.82 0.31 -27.08
CA SER A 53 -0.98 1.68 -27.58
C SER A 53 -1.64 2.62 -26.56
N VAL A 54 -2.45 2.11 -25.63
CA VAL A 54 -3.11 2.91 -24.58
C VAL A 54 -2.11 3.54 -23.61
N LEU A 55 -0.92 2.95 -23.48
CA LEU A 55 0.12 3.43 -22.56
C LEU A 55 0.63 4.84 -22.93
N LYS A 56 0.48 5.24 -24.20
CA LYS A 56 0.78 6.60 -24.69
C LYS A 56 -0.07 7.68 -24.01
N ASN A 57 -1.16 7.31 -23.34
CA ASN A 57 -2.03 8.24 -22.60
C ASN A 57 -1.51 8.57 -21.19
N GLY A 58 -0.19 8.72 -21.03
CA GLY A 58 0.45 9.15 -19.78
C GLY A 58 0.47 8.11 -18.66
N TYR A 59 0.50 6.82 -18.98
CA TYR A 59 0.56 5.76 -17.95
C TYR A 59 1.85 5.83 -17.13
N TYR A 60 1.78 5.32 -15.89
CA TYR A 60 2.92 5.16 -15.00
C TYR A 60 3.24 3.68 -14.82
N ALA A 61 4.53 3.35 -14.91
CA ALA A 61 5.05 2.02 -14.66
C ALA A 61 5.48 1.88 -13.19
N MET A 62 5.09 0.78 -12.55
CA MET A 62 5.41 0.46 -11.16
C MET A 62 5.83 -1.00 -11.01
N ALA A 63 7.02 -1.23 -10.45
CA ALA A 63 7.54 -2.57 -10.20
C ALA A 63 6.96 -3.15 -8.91
N VAL A 64 6.06 -4.13 -9.00
CA VAL A 64 5.38 -4.69 -7.83
C VAL A 64 6.20 -5.81 -7.20
N PRO A 65 6.56 -5.68 -5.91
CA PRO A 65 7.25 -6.72 -5.19
C PRO A 65 6.43 -8.01 -5.09
N ASP A 66 7.12 -9.14 -5.05
CA ASP A 66 6.52 -10.46 -4.78
C ASP A 66 6.39 -10.71 -3.28
N ASP A 67 5.54 -9.93 -2.60
CA ASP A 67 5.33 -10.06 -1.15
C ASP A 67 3.93 -9.54 -0.75
N LEU A 68 3.73 -9.31 0.54
CA LEU A 68 2.43 -9.09 1.16
C LEU A 68 1.89 -7.68 0.89
N GLU A 69 0.85 -7.61 0.06
CA GLU A 69 0.03 -6.40 -0.11
C GLU A 69 -0.80 -6.10 1.14
N ILE A 70 -0.73 -4.86 1.61
CA ILE A 70 -1.34 -4.37 2.84
C ILE A 70 -1.97 -3.00 2.62
N PHE A 71 -2.82 -2.60 3.55
CA PHE A 71 -3.24 -1.23 3.73
C PHE A 71 -2.73 -0.69 5.06
N LEU A 72 -2.44 0.61 5.10
CA LEU A 72 -2.24 1.35 6.35
C LEU A 72 -3.42 2.30 6.54
N TYR A 73 -4.03 2.26 7.71
CA TYR A 73 -5.15 3.11 8.08
C TYR A 73 -4.83 3.86 9.37
N PHE A 74 -4.55 5.15 9.24
CA PHE A 74 -4.39 6.06 10.36
C PHE A 74 -5.74 6.71 10.64
N THR A 75 -6.23 6.56 11.87
CA THR A 75 -7.50 7.12 12.31
C THR A 75 -7.51 7.38 13.81
N LYS A 76 -8.45 8.21 14.28
CA LYS A 76 -8.81 8.30 15.69
C LYS A 76 -9.95 7.33 15.99
N TYR A 77 -9.60 6.19 16.58
CA TYR A 77 -10.57 5.17 16.97
C TYR A 77 -10.77 5.17 18.48
N LYS A 78 -12.02 5.36 18.93
CA LYS A 78 -12.40 5.52 20.35
C LYS A 78 -11.54 6.59 21.06
N ASN A 79 -11.40 7.75 20.42
CA ASN A 79 -10.58 8.90 20.87
C ASN A 79 -9.06 8.66 20.96
N VAL A 80 -8.57 7.51 20.50
CA VAL A 80 -7.13 7.19 20.49
C VAL A 80 -6.62 7.16 19.05
N ASN A 81 -5.47 7.80 18.83
CA ASN A 81 -4.76 7.74 17.55
C ASN A 81 -4.25 6.32 17.31
N ARG A 82 -4.67 5.69 16.21
CA ARG A 82 -4.34 4.31 15.85
C ARG A 82 -3.86 4.23 14.41
N CYS A 83 -2.87 3.39 14.16
CA CYS A 83 -2.46 2.97 12.83
C CYS A 83 -2.73 1.46 12.70
N PHE A 84 -3.63 1.09 11.80
CA PHE A 84 -3.93 -0.30 11.49
C PHE A 84 -3.24 -0.72 10.21
N LEU A 85 -2.47 -1.80 10.26
CA LEU A 85 -2.04 -2.52 9.08
C LEU A 85 -3.05 -3.64 8.81
N ILE A 86 -3.64 -3.63 7.62
CA ILE A 86 -4.69 -4.57 7.21
C ILE A 86 -4.17 -5.35 6.00
N CYS A 87 -4.04 -6.67 6.10
CA CYS A 87 -3.66 -7.50 4.96
C CYS A 87 -4.73 -7.41 3.86
N ARG A 88 -4.33 -7.18 2.61
CA ARG A 88 -5.26 -7.05 1.48
C ARG A 88 -5.94 -8.37 1.14
N GLN A 89 -5.16 -9.45 1.14
CA GLN A 89 -5.66 -10.79 0.86
C GLN A 89 -6.11 -11.51 2.13
N LEU A 90 -7.19 -12.27 2.01
CA LEU A 90 -7.65 -13.17 3.07
C LEU A 90 -6.75 -14.41 3.13
N GLY A 91 -6.44 -14.87 4.34
CA GLY A 91 -5.85 -16.19 4.51
C GLY A 91 -6.86 -17.29 4.16
N ALA A 92 -6.37 -18.47 3.77
CA ALA A 92 -7.22 -19.62 3.53
C ALA A 92 -8.10 -19.93 4.76
N GLY A 93 -9.41 -20.03 4.56
CA GLY A 93 -10.39 -20.28 5.63
C GLY A 93 -10.77 -19.07 6.49
N TYR A 94 -10.25 -17.87 6.21
CA TYR A 94 -10.61 -16.65 6.94
C TYR A 94 -11.63 -15.81 6.18
N THR A 95 -12.63 -15.27 6.89
CA THR A 95 -13.66 -14.37 6.35
C THR A 95 -13.31 -12.88 6.49
N GLN A 96 -12.27 -12.57 7.25
CA GLN A 96 -11.81 -11.21 7.53
C GLN A 96 -10.29 -11.10 7.35
N PRO A 97 -9.78 -9.95 6.90
CA PRO A 97 -8.35 -9.73 6.79
C PRO A 97 -7.66 -9.81 8.15
N LYS A 98 -6.37 -10.14 8.12
CA LYS A 98 -5.51 -10.01 9.28
C LYS A 98 -5.27 -8.52 9.56
N ILE A 99 -5.47 -8.10 10.81
CA ILE A 99 -5.29 -6.71 11.24
C ILE A 99 -4.26 -6.64 12.35
N LEU A 100 -3.30 -5.74 12.19
CA LEU A 100 -2.20 -5.46 13.09
C LEU A 100 -2.26 -4.00 13.53
N LEU A 101 -1.90 -3.72 14.77
CA LEU A 101 -1.75 -2.36 15.27
C LEU A 101 -0.28 -1.98 15.19
N LEU A 102 -0.01 -0.90 14.46
CA LEU A 102 1.29 -0.27 14.39
C LEU A 102 1.33 0.96 15.30
N SER A 103 2.53 1.30 15.75
CA SER A 103 2.79 2.50 16.56
C SER A 103 3.98 3.25 15.97
N PRO A 104 3.83 3.79 14.75
CA PRO A 104 4.89 4.57 14.12
C PRO A 104 5.10 5.89 14.88
N ASN A 105 6.30 6.45 14.74
CA ASN A 105 6.59 7.78 15.28
C ASN A 105 5.96 8.84 14.38
N VAL A 106 4.89 9.48 14.87
CA VAL A 106 4.14 10.50 14.15
C VAL A 106 4.50 11.88 14.69
N ILE A 107 4.72 12.83 13.78
CA ILE A 107 4.98 14.25 14.07
C ILE A 107 3.67 15.04 13.95
N ASP A 108 2.93 14.80 12.87
CA ASP A 108 1.67 15.48 12.59
C ASP A 108 0.48 14.55 12.87
N ASN A 109 -0.27 14.86 13.93
CA ASN A 109 -1.42 14.07 14.33
C ASN A 109 -2.61 14.20 13.36
N GLU A 110 -2.62 15.15 12.43
CA GLU A 110 -3.69 15.27 11.42
C GLU A 110 -3.79 14.03 10.52
N ILE A 111 -2.73 13.22 10.40
CA ILE A 111 -2.81 11.98 9.62
C ILE A 111 -3.79 10.97 10.22
N TYR A 112 -4.09 11.09 11.53
CA TYR A 112 -5.12 10.30 12.21
C TYR A 112 -6.53 10.82 11.94
N SER A 113 -6.70 11.91 11.20
CA SER A 113 -7.94 12.20 10.50
C SER A 113 -7.92 11.39 9.20
N GLU A 114 -8.19 10.08 9.26
CA GLU A 114 -8.50 9.25 8.10
C GLU A 114 -7.46 9.35 6.97
N THR A 115 -6.28 8.77 7.19
CA THR A 115 -5.30 8.53 6.13
C THR A 115 -5.28 7.05 5.76
N PHE A 116 -5.54 6.73 4.50
CA PHE A 116 -5.64 5.36 3.99
C PHE A 116 -4.74 5.13 2.78
N ILE A 117 -3.73 4.29 2.97
CA ILE A 117 -2.59 4.07 2.07
C ILE A 117 -2.57 2.63 1.59
N GLU A 118 -2.29 2.42 0.30
CA GLU A 118 -1.93 1.13 -0.26
C GLU A 118 -0.41 0.93 -0.11
N ALA A 119 0.01 -0.25 0.34
CA ALA A 119 1.41 -0.56 0.54
C ALA A 119 1.73 -2.05 0.31
N THR A 120 3.01 -2.36 0.22
CA THR A 120 3.52 -3.74 0.20
C THR A 120 4.58 -3.87 1.28
N ARG A 121 4.44 -4.88 2.16
CA ARG A 121 5.51 -5.26 3.08
C ARG A 121 6.42 -6.26 2.39
N VAL A 122 7.68 -5.87 2.20
CA VAL A 122 8.65 -6.65 1.44
C VAL A 122 9.80 -7.08 2.34
N TYR A 123 10.19 -8.34 2.29
CA TYR A 123 11.47 -8.78 2.85
C TYR A 123 12.58 -8.64 1.80
N ALA A 124 13.64 -7.93 2.18
CA ALA A 124 14.88 -7.87 1.43
C ALA A 124 15.67 -9.19 1.56
N SER A 125 16.61 -9.41 0.65
CA SER A 125 17.50 -10.56 0.63
C SER A 125 18.31 -10.75 1.91
N ASP A 126 18.58 -9.66 2.63
CA ASP A 126 19.27 -9.65 3.93
C ASP A 126 18.34 -9.83 5.15
N LYS A 127 17.09 -10.26 4.92
CA LYS A 127 16.04 -10.49 5.93
C LYS A 127 15.53 -9.23 6.64
N ARG A 128 15.99 -8.04 6.29
CA ARG A 128 15.30 -6.80 6.69
C ARG A 128 13.98 -6.71 5.95
N PHE A 129 13.00 -6.02 6.54
CA PHE A 129 11.76 -5.72 5.83
C PHE A 129 11.66 -4.23 5.52
N VAL A 130 10.84 -3.88 4.54
CA VAL A 130 10.48 -2.51 4.17
C VAL A 130 8.98 -2.46 3.92
N ILE A 131 8.33 -1.34 4.27
CA ILE A 131 6.95 -1.07 3.88
C ILE A 131 6.98 -0.06 2.73
N LEU A 132 6.76 -0.55 1.52
CA LEU A 132 6.70 0.26 0.30
C LEU A 132 5.29 0.81 0.13
N MET A 133 5.11 2.12 0.32
CA MET A 133 3.85 2.82 0.05
C MET A 133 3.71 3.02 -1.45
N THR A 134 2.59 2.56 -2.00
CA THR A 134 2.36 2.41 -3.44
C THR A 134 1.36 3.43 -3.97
N ASP A 135 0.31 3.72 -3.21
CA ASP A 135 -0.73 4.69 -3.56
C ASP A 135 -1.46 5.17 -2.29
N ILE A 136 -2.25 6.22 -2.41
CA ILE A 136 -3.06 6.76 -1.31
C ILE A 136 -4.47 7.06 -1.79
N ARG A 137 -5.46 6.82 -0.92
CA ARG A 137 -6.88 7.04 -1.25
C ARG A 137 -7.53 8.13 -0.42
N TRP A 138 -7.09 8.24 0.83
CA TRP A 138 -7.51 9.26 1.77
C TRP A 138 -6.28 9.82 2.47
N PHE A 139 -6.25 11.13 2.67
CA PHE A 139 -5.17 11.83 3.33
C PHE A 139 -5.76 12.96 4.18
N LYS A 140 -5.54 12.92 5.49
CA LYS A 140 -6.01 13.96 6.44
C LYS A 140 -7.49 14.33 6.26
N GLY A 141 -8.36 13.33 6.14
CA GLY A 141 -9.82 13.49 6.07
C GLY A 141 -10.33 13.78 4.67
N ARG A 142 -9.45 13.88 3.69
CA ARG A 142 -9.79 14.18 2.30
C ARG A 142 -9.63 12.96 1.43
N LYS A 143 -10.65 12.67 0.63
CA LYS A 143 -10.54 11.71 -0.46
C LYS A 143 -9.58 12.29 -1.51
N VAL A 144 -8.54 11.53 -1.84
CA VAL A 144 -7.54 11.87 -2.87
C VAL A 144 -7.46 10.83 -3.99
N SER A 145 -8.23 9.75 -3.89
CA SER A 145 -8.25 8.66 -4.87
C SER A 145 -8.69 9.06 -6.29
N ASP A 146 -9.34 10.21 -6.43
CA ASP A 146 -9.81 10.82 -7.66
C ASP A 146 -8.79 11.77 -8.30
N LYS A 147 -7.80 12.23 -7.53
CA LYS A 147 -6.67 13.02 -8.03
C LYS A 147 -5.79 12.21 -8.97
N ASN A 148 -4.96 12.90 -9.75
CA ASN A 148 -4.00 12.26 -10.62
C ASN A 148 -2.89 11.56 -9.82
N ILE A 149 -2.21 10.57 -10.40
CA ILE A 149 -1.21 9.77 -9.68
C ILE A 149 -0.05 10.60 -9.12
N ILE A 150 0.38 11.66 -9.80
CA ILE A 150 1.43 12.55 -9.28
C ILE A 150 0.96 13.26 -8.02
N GLU A 151 -0.27 13.79 -8.00
CA GLU A 151 -0.84 14.41 -6.80
C GLU A 151 -0.95 13.41 -5.63
N ARG A 152 -1.30 12.16 -5.92
CA ARG A 152 -1.38 11.09 -4.89
C ARG A 152 0.02 10.73 -4.37
N LEU A 153 1.02 10.65 -5.24
CA LEU A 153 2.41 10.43 -4.85
C LEU A 153 2.98 11.62 -4.04
N GLN A 154 2.56 12.85 -4.36
CA GLN A 154 2.90 14.05 -3.58
C GLN A 154 2.34 13.96 -2.15
N CYS A 155 1.09 13.50 -1.96
CA CYS A 155 0.55 13.26 -0.62
C CYS A 155 1.37 12.22 0.16
N LEU A 156 1.85 11.15 -0.50
CA LEU A 156 2.74 10.18 0.15
C LEU A 156 4.12 10.79 0.49
N GLY A 157 4.62 11.69 -0.35
CA GLY A 157 5.82 12.47 -0.10
C GLY A 157 5.67 13.38 1.13
N GLU A 158 4.56 14.12 1.22
CA GLU A 158 4.20 14.95 2.40
C GLU A 158 4.09 14.08 3.66
N LEU A 159 3.41 12.94 3.58
CA LEU A 159 3.32 12.00 4.70
C LEU A 159 4.70 11.59 5.22
N MET A 160 5.62 11.23 4.32
CA MET A 160 6.97 10.80 4.71
C MET A 160 7.83 11.93 5.27
N LYS A 161 7.71 13.12 4.68
CA LYS A 161 8.58 14.26 4.99
C LYS A 161 8.13 15.00 6.25
N ASP A 162 6.83 15.26 6.34
CA ASP A 162 6.28 16.24 7.28
C ASP A 162 5.46 15.57 8.40
N CYS A 163 4.93 14.35 8.17
CA CYS A 163 4.03 13.72 9.13
C CYS A 163 4.66 12.58 9.95
N LEU A 164 5.68 11.91 9.43
CA LEU A 164 6.34 10.76 10.07
C LEU A 164 7.77 11.11 10.47
N LYS A 165 8.18 10.67 11.66
CA LYS A 165 9.60 10.65 12.04
C LYS A 165 10.19 9.31 11.61
N GLU A 166 11.16 9.36 10.71
CA GLU A 166 11.80 8.14 10.20
C GLU A 166 12.38 7.29 11.34
N ASN A 167 12.05 5.99 11.34
CA ASN A 167 12.64 4.99 12.23
C ASN A 167 12.80 3.66 11.49
N LEU A 168 13.97 3.48 10.89
CA LEU A 168 14.28 2.31 10.06
C LEU A 168 14.35 1.01 10.85
N ASN A 169 14.54 1.08 12.16
CA ASN A 169 14.63 -0.09 13.04
C ASN A 169 13.24 -0.63 13.43
N GLN A 170 12.21 0.22 13.38
CA GLN A 170 10.85 -0.16 13.78
C GLN A 170 9.92 -0.33 12.57
N PHE A 171 9.72 0.73 11.79
CA PHE A 171 8.84 0.73 10.62
C PHE A 171 9.52 1.49 9.46
N PRO A 172 10.33 0.79 8.64
CA PRO A 172 11.00 1.37 7.50
C PRO A 172 10.02 1.63 6.34
N PHE A 173 9.32 2.77 6.39
CA PHE A 173 8.45 3.24 5.30
C PHE A 173 9.29 3.82 4.16
N ARG A 174 8.96 3.48 2.91
CA ARG A 174 9.56 4.02 1.69
C ARG A 174 8.50 4.20 0.61
N LEU A 175 8.72 5.10 -0.33
CA LEU A 175 7.90 5.16 -1.54
C LEU A 175 8.31 4.06 -2.52
N GLN A 176 7.32 3.41 -3.13
CA GLN A 176 7.58 2.54 -4.26
C GLN A 176 8.12 3.34 -5.44
N ILE A 177 9.14 2.79 -6.10
CA ILE A 177 9.67 3.39 -7.32
C ILE A 177 8.62 3.30 -8.42
N SER A 178 8.29 4.45 -9.00
CA SER A 178 7.40 4.60 -10.15
C SER A 178 8.05 5.52 -11.18
N THR A 179 7.75 5.31 -12.45
CA THR A 179 8.21 6.18 -13.55
C THR A 179 7.06 6.41 -14.54
N PRO A 180 7.01 7.55 -15.23
CA PRO A 180 6.23 7.66 -16.45
C PRO A 180 6.60 6.54 -17.43
N TYR A 181 5.63 6.02 -18.17
CA TYR A 181 5.84 4.93 -19.15
C TYR A 181 6.89 5.31 -20.22
N GLU A 182 6.90 6.57 -20.65
CA GLU A 182 7.91 7.15 -21.55
C GLU A 182 9.35 7.04 -21.03
N HIS A 183 9.51 6.80 -19.73
CA HIS A 183 10.79 6.61 -19.05
C HIS A 183 10.90 5.21 -18.41
N LEU A 184 10.26 4.19 -19.01
CA LEU A 184 10.29 2.80 -18.53
C LEU A 184 11.72 2.26 -18.38
N ASN A 185 12.65 2.68 -19.23
CA ASN A 185 14.07 2.34 -19.14
C ASN A 185 14.69 2.68 -17.77
N LEU A 186 14.26 3.77 -17.12
CA LEU A 186 14.74 4.13 -15.78
C LEU A 186 14.26 3.13 -14.71
N LEU A 187 13.06 2.59 -14.87
CA LEU A 187 12.55 1.53 -14.00
C LEU A 187 13.36 0.25 -14.21
N GLU A 188 13.59 -0.15 -15.47
CA GLU A 188 14.35 -1.35 -15.84
C GLU A 188 15.77 -1.34 -15.29
N GLN A 189 16.48 -0.21 -15.40
CA GLN A 189 17.81 -0.06 -14.81
C GLN A 189 17.81 -0.29 -13.30
N ARG A 190 16.77 0.18 -12.60
CA ARG A 190 16.64 0.03 -11.15
C ARG A 190 16.27 -1.39 -10.73
N LEU A 191 15.47 -2.11 -11.53
CA LEU A 191 15.00 -3.48 -11.23
C LEU A 191 16.16 -4.41 -10.89
N SER A 192 17.27 -4.30 -11.63
CA SER A 192 18.47 -5.14 -11.44
C SER A 192 19.14 -5.00 -10.06
N ASN A 193 18.91 -3.88 -9.36
CA ASN A 193 19.56 -3.53 -8.10
C ASN A 193 18.60 -3.55 -6.90
N LEU A 194 17.34 -3.97 -7.09
CA LEU A 194 16.39 -4.05 -5.98
C LEU A 194 16.78 -5.19 -5.04
N PRO A 195 16.77 -4.98 -3.71
CA PRO A 195 17.13 -6.01 -2.74
C PRO A 195 16.00 -7.03 -2.52
N TYR A 196 15.01 -7.08 -3.41
CA TYR A 196 13.82 -7.94 -3.30
C TYR A 196 13.31 -8.37 -4.67
N LYS A 197 12.53 -9.44 -4.70
CA LYS A 197 11.92 -9.97 -5.93
C LYS A 197 10.75 -9.12 -6.39
N VAL A 198 10.63 -8.93 -7.70
CA VAL A 198 9.51 -8.27 -8.38
C VAL A 198 8.82 -9.31 -9.26
N ASN A 199 7.49 -9.45 -9.13
CA ASN A 199 6.73 -10.45 -9.92
C ASN A 199 6.02 -9.86 -11.14
N ARG A 200 5.79 -8.55 -11.19
CA ARG A 200 5.12 -7.87 -12.31
C ARG A 200 5.42 -6.38 -12.35
N ILE A 201 5.26 -5.80 -13.52
CA ILE A 201 5.15 -4.34 -13.72
C ILE A 201 3.67 -4.00 -13.89
N LEU A 202 3.19 -2.99 -13.16
CA LEU A 202 1.88 -2.40 -13.41
C LEU A 202 2.01 -1.15 -14.23
N PHE A 203 1.08 -0.99 -15.17
CA PHE A 203 0.87 0.25 -15.88
C PHE A 203 -0.44 0.85 -15.39
N VAL A 204 -0.33 1.95 -14.65
CA VAL A 204 -1.45 2.63 -13.99
C VAL A 204 -1.76 3.92 -14.72
N PRO A 205 -3.04 4.16 -15.10
CA PRO A 205 -3.42 5.41 -15.75
C PRO A 205 -3.29 6.59 -14.77
N PRO A 206 -3.10 7.83 -15.27
CA PRO A 206 -3.05 9.03 -14.43
C PRO A 206 -4.23 9.12 -13.45
N LEU A 207 -5.44 8.88 -13.94
CA LEU A 207 -6.68 8.91 -13.17
C LEU A 207 -7.27 7.50 -13.06
N LYS A 208 -7.71 7.10 -11.86
CA LYS A 208 -8.23 5.73 -11.61
C LYS A 208 -9.45 5.38 -12.48
N LYS A 209 -10.26 6.36 -12.90
CA LYS A 209 -11.47 6.17 -13.73
C LYS A 209 -11.20 6.21 -15.24
N GLN A 210 -10.01 6.63 -15.66
CA GLN A 210 -9.72 6.87 -17.08
C GLN A 210 -9.60 5.58 -17.89
N SER A 211 -9.01 4.53 -17.31
CA SER A 211 -8.80 3.26 -18.00
C SER A 211 -8.49 2.12 -17.03
N SER A 212 -8.43 0.89 -17.54
CA SER A 212 -7.98 -0.28 -16.79
C SER A 212 -6.48 -0.20 -16.47
N ILE A 213 -6.09 -0.77 -15.32
CA ILE A 213 -4.68 -1.07 -15.06
C ILE A 213 -4.26 -2.24 -15.95
N LEU A 214 -3.10 -2.08 -16.60
CA LEU A 214 -2.44 -3.18 -17.31
C LEU A 214 -1.33 -3.77 -16.44
N TYR A 215 -0.99 -5.03 -16.65
CA TYR A 215 0.17 -5.65 -16.01
C TYR A 215 1.00 -6.46 -16.99
N TYR A 216 2.31 -6.50 -16.74
CA TYR A 216 3.27 -7.34 -17.43
C TYR A 216 3.94 -8.25 -16.39
N PRO A 217 3.78 -9.59 -16.47
CA PRO A 217 4.43 -10.51 -15.56
C PRO A 217 5.95 -10.49 -15.78
N ILE A 218 6.72 -10.44 -14.70
CA ILE A 218 8.16 -10.66 -14.75
C ILE A 218 8.38 -12.12 -14.37
N GLU A 219 8.82 -12.90 -15.35
CA GLU A 219 9.30 -14.25 -15.06
C GLU A 219 10.51 -14.15 -14.14
N SER A 220 10.36 -14.65 -12.92
CA SER A 220 11.51 -14.88 -12.06
C SER A 220 12.36 -15.94 -12.75
N LYS A 221 13.50 -15.57 -13.34
CA LYS A 221 14.51 -16.57 -13.71
C LYS A 221 14.80 -17.38 -12.44
N ARG A 222 14.40 -18.65 -12.44
CA ARG A 222 14.64 -19.60 -11.35
C ARG A 222 16.12 -19.87 -11.22
#